data_AF-A0A8H6WQR6-F1
#
_entry.id   AF-A0A8H6WQR6-F1
#
_cell.length_a   1.000
_cell.length_b   1.000
_cell.length_c   1.000
_cell.angle_alpha   90.00
_cell.angle_beta   90.00
_cell.angle_gamma   90.00
#
_symmetry.space_group_name_H-M   'P 1'
#
loop_
_entity.id
_entity.type
_entity.pdbx_description
1 polymer ?
#
loop_
_entity_poly.entity_id
_entity_poly.type
_entity_poly.pdbx_seq_one_letter_code
_entity_poly.pdbx_strand_id
1 'polypeptide(L)'
;MQFKAILTLLAVAATSNAVIVDLFADTDCATPAGSRNVFDNSCAPLGGFQSYRITGSGGSGQQLSAYSRNACAGPVTACTGVAATGSCVRATNDDGGSNAMSSSPVCGAV
;
A
#
# COMPACT_ATOMS: atom_id res chain seq x y z
N MET A 1 45.48 -18.74 25.76
CA MET A 1 44.08 -18.56 26.20
C MET A 1 43.29 -18.01 25.02
N GLN A 2 42.42 -18.82 24.41
CA GLN A 2 41.50 -18.37 23.35
C GLN A 2 40.31 -17.67 24.02
N PHE A 3 40.02 -16.44 23.62
CA PHE A 3 38.70 -15.84 23.84
C PHE A 3 38.02 -15.68 22.49
N LYS A 4 37.09 -16.61 22.21
CA LYS A 4 36.17 -16.56 21.08
C LYS A 4 35.27 -15.33 21.23
N ALA A 5 35.45 -14.33 20.39
CA ALA A 5 34.48 -13.25 20.24
C ALA A 5 33.22 -13.81 19.58
N ILE A 6 32.17 -14.02 20.37
CA ILE A 6 30.84 -14.33 19.85
C ILE A 6 30.26 -13.00 19.33
N LEU A 7 30.32 -12.79 18.01
CA LEU A 7 29.55 -11.75 17.35
C LEU A 7 28.06 -12.13 17.44
N THR A 8 27.34 -11.52 18.37
CA THR A 8 25.87 -11.53 18.39
C THR A 8 25.36 -10.61 17.28
N LEU A 9 25.08 -11.17 16.10
CA LEU A 9 24.24 -10.50 15.10
C LEU A 9 22.82 -10.40 15.64
N LEU A 10 22.43 -9.21 16.11
CA LEU A 10 21.03 -8.84 16.29
C LEU A 10 20.41 -8.67 14.90
N ALA A 11 19.84 -9.75 14.37
CA ALA A 11 18.97 -9.67 13.22
C ALA A 11 17.69 -8.93 13.64
N VAL A 12 17.64 -7.62 13.40
CA VAL A 12 16.40 -6.85 13.44
C VAL A 12 15.54 -7.39 12.31
N ALA A 13 14.67 -8.35 12.61
CA ALA A 13 13.64 -8.79 11.68
C ALA A 13 12.73 -7.58 11.43
N ALA A 14 12.93 -6.88 10.30
CA ALA A 14 11.99 -5.88 9.84
C ALA A 14 10.64 -6.60 9.64
N THR A 15 9.69 -6.35 10.53
CA THR A 15 8.32 -6.81 10.36
C THR A 15 7.74 -6.02 9.18
N SER A 16 7.86 -6.54 7.95
CA SER A 16 7.18 -5.96 6.80
C SER A 16 5.69 -6.23 6.98
N ASN A 17 4.91 -5.24 7.42
CA ASN A 17 3.46 -5.36 7.35
C ASN A 17 3.06 -5.17 5.88
N ALA A 18 2.02 -5.87 5.46
CA ALA A 18 1.48 -5.77 4.11
C ALA A 18 0.00 -5.47 4.22
N VAL A 19 -0.43 -4.37 3.63
CA VAL A 19 -1.84 -4.07 3.46
C VAL A 19 -2.34 -4.87 2.27
N ILE A 20 -3.38 -5.68 2.47
CA ILE A 20 -4.03 -6.40 1.38
C ILE A 20 -5.17 -5.53 0.86
N VAL A 21 -5.19 -5.31 -0.44
CA VAL A 21 -6.22 -4.52 -1.11
C VAL A 21 -6.81 -5.26 -2.29
N ASP A 22 -8.13 -5.22 -2.38
CA ASP A 22 -8.86 -5.59 -3.59
C ASP A 22 -9.05 -4.35 -4.45
N LEU A 23 -8.74 -4.49 -5.74
CA LEU A 23 -8.78 -3.44 -6.73
C LEU A 23 -10.01 -3.62 -7.61
N PHE A 24 -10.57 -2.51 -8.07
CA PHE A 24 -11.75 -2.51 -8.93
C PHE A 24 -11.57 -1.57 -10.11
N ALA A 25 -12.14 -1.95 -11.25
CA ALA A 25 -12.07 -1.22 -12.51
C ALA A 25 -13.05 -0.04 -12.59
N ASP A 26 -14.04 0.03 -11.69
CA ASP A 26 -15.00 1.13 -11.55
C ASP A 26 -14.82 1.88 -10.22
N THR A 27 -15.64 2.89 -9.99
CA THR A 27 -15.53 3.80 -8.84
C THR A 27 -16.30 3.35 -7.59
N ASP A 28 -17.12 2.31 -7.69
CA ASP A 28 -18.09 1.88 -6.68
C ASP A 28 -17.77 0.47 -6.12
N CYS A 29 -16.58 -0.05 -6.46
CA CYS A 29 -16.10 -1.38 -6.10
C CYS A 29 -17.01 -2.53 -6.57
N ALA A 30 -17.54 -2.44 -7.80
CA ALA A 30 -18.46 -3.44 -8.36
C ALA A 30 -17.76 -4.47 -9.28
N THR A 31 -16.71 -4.07 -9.98
CA THR A 31 -16.02 -4.79 -11.06
C THR A 31 -14.59 -5.11 -10.62
N PRO A 32 -14.30 -6.34 -10.17
CA PRO A 32 -12.98 -6.69 -9.68
C PRO A 32 -11.90 -6.55 -10.75
N ALA A 33 -10.75 -5.98 -10.37
CA ALA A 33 -9.54 -5.85 -11.19
C ALA A 33 -8.36 -6.66 -10.64
N GLY A 34 -8.44 -7.11 -9.37
CA GLY A 34 -7.46 -8.01 -8.76
C GLY A 34 -7.30 -7.79 -7.27
N SER A 35 -6.35 -8.48 -6.65
CA SER A 35 -5.97 -8.27 -5.25
C SER A 35 -4.45 -8.17 -5.14
N ARG A 36 -3.95 -7.29 -4.27
CA ARG A 36 -2.53 -6.94 -4.15
C ARG A 36 -2.12 -6.70 -2.72
N ASN A 37 -0.88 -7.05 -2.42
CA ASN A 37 -0.21 -6.71 -1.18
C ASN A 37 0.62 -5.44 -1.41
N VAL A 38 0.42 -4.43 -0.56
CA VAL A 38 1.23 -3.21 -0.54
C VAL A 38 2.04 -3.23 0.74
N PHE A 39 3.35 -3.41 0.62
CA PHE A 39 4.24 -3.53 1.78
C PHE A 39 4.61 -2.17 2.35
N ASP A 40 4.92 -2.14 3.63
CA ASP A 40 5.42 -0.97 4.33
C ASP A 40 6.63 -0.34 3.64
N ASN A 41 6.59 0.98 3.53
CA ASN A 41 7.63 1.81 2.92
C ASN A 41 8.04 1.31 1.53
N SER A 42 7.04 0.91 0.74
CA SER A 42 7.22 0.41 -0.62
C SER A 42 6.20 1.01 -1.56
N CYS A 43 6.52 0.96 -2.85
CA CYS A 43 5.58 1.24 -3.93
C CYS A 43 5.25 -0.04 -4.68
N ALA A 44 3.96 -0.36 -4.77
CA ALA A 44 3.45 -1.48 -5.54
C ALA A 44 2.86 -0.99 -6.87
N PRO A 45 3.34 -1.47 -8.04
CA PRO A 45 2.64 -1.29 -9.31
C PRO A 45 1.42 -2.22 -9.40
N LEU A 46 0.27 -1.69 -9.83
CA LEU A 46 -1.02 -2.38 -9.70
C LEU A 46 -1.75 -2.62 -11.03
N GLY A 47 -1.35 -1.96 -12.12
CA GLY A 47 -1.87 -2.23 -13.46
C GLY A 47 -3.21 -1.57 -13.79
N GLY A 48 -3.59 -0.53 -13.04
CA GLY A 48 -4.81 0.26 -13.30
C GLY A 48 -5.99 -0.14 -12.42
N PHE A 49 -6.57 0.82 -11.69
CA PHE A 49 -7.78 0.66 -10.88
C PHE A 49 -8.46 2.01 -10.66
N GLN A 50 -9.75 2.02 -10.35
CA GLN A 50 -10.52 3.25 -10.08
C GLN A 50 -11.04 3.31 -8.64
N SER A 51 -11.17 2.17 -7.98
CA SER A 51 -11.47 2.10 -6.55
C SER A 51 -10.80 0.87 -5.94
N TYR A 52 -10.73 0.84 -4.61
CA TYR A 52 -10.16 -0.28 -3.86
C TYR A 52 -10.89 -0.50 -2.53
N ARG A 53 -10.71 -1.70 -1.97
CA ARG A 53 -11.09 -2.06 -0.60
C ARG A 53 -9.90 -2.63 0.12
N ILE A 54 -9.67 -2.16 1.34
CA ILE A 54 -8.68 -2.77 2.23
C ILE A 54 -9.32 -4.03 2.83
N THR A 55 -8.69 -5.18 2.64
CA THR A 55 -9.22 -6.49 3.04
C THR A 55 -8.34 -7.22 4.06
N GLY A 56 -7.10 -6.79 4.25
CA GLY A 56 -6.16 -7.36 5.21
C GLY A 56 -5.22 -6.32 5.80
N SER A 57 -4.88 -6.51 7.08
CA SER A 57 -4.23 -5.49 7.92
C SER A 57 -2.75 -5.26 7.59
N GLY A 58 -2.40 -3.99 7.36
CA GLY A 58 -1.05 -3.46 7.59
C GLY A 58 -0.82 -3.06 9.06
N GLY A 59 0.28 -2.37 9.34
CA GLY A 59 0.63 -1.93 10.69
C GLY A 59 -0.24 -0.76 11.17
N SER A 60 -0.38 -0.63 12.50
CA SER A 60 -1.13 0.47 13.12
C SER A 60 -0.56 1.85 12.71
N GLY A 61 -1.44 2.80 12.37
CA GLY A 61 -1.06 4.16 11.99
C GLY A 61 -0.56 4.32 10.55
N GLN A 62 -0.67 3.29 9.72
CA GLN A 62 -0.29 3.38 8.31
C GLN A 62 -1.39 4.00 7.45
N GLN A 63 -0.93 4.73 6.43
CA GLN A 63 -1.72 5.34 5.39
C GLN A 63 -1.39 4.66 4.06
N LEU A 64 -2.44 4.28 3.34
CA LEU A 64 -2.34 3.77 1.99
C LEU A 64 -2.59 4.91 1.01
N SER A 65 -1.63 5.19 0.14
CA SER A 65 -1.72 6.24 -0.87
C SER A 65 -1.84 5.62 -2.26
N ALA A 66 -2.84 6.03 -3.03
CA ALA A 66 -2.99 5.68 -4.44
C ALA A 66 -2.46 6.79 -5.33
N TYR A 67 -1.82 6.42 -6.44
CA TYR A 67 -1.20 7.36 -7.37
C TYR A 67 -1.73 7.14 -8.77
N SER A 68 -1.99 8.24 -9.46
CA SER A 68 -2.40 8.25 -10.87
C SER A 68 -1.35 7.57 -11.77
N ARG A 69 -0.06 7.65 -11.43
CA ARG A 69 1.04 7.10 -12.24
C ARG A 69 1.68 5.88 -11.58
N ASN A 70 2.41 5.12 -12.40
CA ASN A 70 3.28 4.06 -11.92
C ASN A 70 4.40 4.62 -11.01
N ALA A 71 5.08 3.72 -10.29
CA ALA A 71 6.21 4.05 -9.42
C ALA A 71 5.88 5.08 -8.31
N CYS A 72 4.60 5.19 -7.93
CA CYS A 72 4.13 6.11 -6.88
C CYS A 72 4.58 7.55 -7.12
N ALA A 73 4.61 7.95 -8.39
CA ALA A 73 5.00 9.27 -8.83
C ALA A 73 3.77 10.15 -9.12
N GLY A 74 3.92 11.44 -8.91
CA GLY A 74 2.89 12.42 -9.26
C GLY A 74 1.75 12.48 -8.24
N PRO A 75 0.55 12.94 -8.67
CA PRO A 75 -0.52 13.27 -7.74
C PRO A 75 -1.13 12.01 -7.11
N VAL A 76 -1.35 12.11 -5.79
CA VAL A 76 -2.11 11.14 -4.99
C VAL A 76 -3.59 11.31 -5.32
N THR A 77 -4.25 10.20 -5.65
CA THR A 77 -5.67 10.14 -6.01
C THR A 77 -6.55 9.73 -4.83
N ALA A 78 -5.98 9.05 -3.84
CA ALA A 78 -6.62 8.72 -2.58
C ALA A 78 -5.57 8.52 -1.49
N CYS A 79 -5.90 8.89 -0.26
CA CYS A 79 -5.14 8.51 0.93
C CYS A 79 -6.09 8.02 2.02
N THR A 80 -5.91 6.79 2.47
CA THR A 80 -6.80 6.14 3.43
C THR A 80 -6.00 5.45 4.51
N GLY A 81 -6.41 5.62 5.76
CA GLY A 81 -5.81 4.85 6.85
C GLY A 81 -6.16 3.37 6.73
N VAL A 82 -5.19 2.50 7.02
CA VAL A 82 -5.38 1.04 6.93
C VAL A 82 -6.47 0.51 7.86
N ALA A 83 -6.90 1.31 8.84
CA ALA A 83 -8.03 1.03 9.72
C ALA A 83 -9.40 1.10 9.02
N ALA A 84 -9.51 1.67 7.82
CA ALA A 84 -10.74 1.77 7.05
C ALA A 84 -11.12 0.46 6.30
N THR A 85 -10.67 -0.69 6.81
CA THR A 85 -10.91 -2.03 6.26
C THR A 85 -12.39 -2.25 5.91
N GLY A 86 -12.64 -2.81 4.72
CA GLY A 86 -13.97 -3.13 4.20
C GLY A 86 -14.68 -1.98 3.49
N SER A 87 -14.25 -0.72 3.66
CA SER A 87 -14.85 0.42 2.97
C SER A 87 -14.38 0.51 1.51
N CYS A 88 -15.30 0.83 0.60
CA CYS A 88 -14.95 1.16 -0.78
C CYS A 88 -14.36 2.58 -0.84
N VAL A 89 -13.17 2.70 -1.42
CA VAL A 89 -12.48 3.98 -1.59
C VAL A 89 -12.29 4.26 -3.07
N ARG A 90 -12.82 5.40 -3.51
CA ARG A 90 -12.57 5.93 -4.86
C ARG A 90 -11.13 6.44 -4.97
N ALA A 91 -10.45 6.09 -6.06
CA ALA A 91 -9.04 6.41 -6.31
C ALA A 91 -8.86 6.96 -7.73
N THR A 92 -9.57 8.03 -8.05
CA THR A 92 -9.53 8.69 -9.37
C THR A 92 -9.26 10.18 -9.25
N ASN A 93 -8.68 10.78 -10.29
CA ASN A 93 -8.56 12.23 -10.48
C ASN A 93 -8.96 12.60 -11.93
N ASP A 94 -8.62 13.81 -12.39
CA ASP A 94 -8.87 14.27 -13.76
C ASP A 94 -8.14 13.43 -14.84
N ASP A 95 -7.08 12.71 -14.46
CA ASP A 95 -6.34 11.79 -15.34
C ASP A 95 -6.99 10.39 -15.42
N GLY A 96 -8.08 10.16 -14.67
CA GLY A 96 -8.77 8.88 -14.59
C GLY A 96 -8.36 8.07 -13.35
N GLY A 97 -8.01 6.80 -13.55
CA GLY A 97 -7.70 5.84 -12.48
C GLY A 97 -6.28 5.95 -11.93
N SER A 98 -5.98 5.06 -11.00
CA SER A 98 -4.69 4.91 -10.34
C SER A 98 -3.91 3.71 -10.86
N ASN A 99 -2.58 3.77 -10.79
CA ASN A 99 -1.69 2.74 -11.32
C ASN A 99 -0.74 2.15 -10.28
N ALA A 100 -0.55 2.81 -9.14
CA ALA A 100 0.30 2.35 -8.06
C ALA A 100 -0.27 2.68 -6.68
N MET A 101 0.19 1.97 -5.65
CA MET A 101 -0.05 2.33 -4.25
C MET A 101 1.23 2.25 -3.42
N SER A 102 1.34 3.12 -2.41
CA SER A 102 2.33 3.02 -1.35
C SER A 102 1.67 2.86 0.02
N SER A 103 2.42 2.27 0.96
CA SER A 103 2.04 2.20 2.38
C SER A 103 3.09 2.90 3.23
N SER A 104 2.72 3.95 3.95
CA SER A 104 3.64 4.75 4.79
C SER A 104 2.87 5.42 5.95
N PRO A 105 3.51 5.88 7.03
CA PRO A 105 2.82 6.64 8.08
C PRO A 105 2.21 7.97 7.60
N VAL A 106 2.58 8.45 6.41
CA VAL A 106 2.14 9.73 5.84
C VAL A 106 1.63 9.53 4.42
N CYS A 107 0.56 10.25 4.05
CA CYS A 107 0.04 10.28 2.68
C CYS A 107 1.11 10.77 1.69
N GLY A 108 1.24 10.11 0.54
CA GLY A 108 2.16 10.51 -0.51
C GLY A 108 3.62 10.12 -0.27
N ALA A 109 3.92 9.47 0.85
CA ALA A 109 5.24 8.93 1.13
C ALA A 109 5.36 7.49 0.63
N VAL A 110 6.57 7.12 0.20
CA VAL A 110 6.96 5.78 -0.24
C VAL A 110 8.04 5.28 0.69
#